data_AF-A0A931T1F1-F1
#
_entry.id   AF-A0A931T1F1-F1
#
_cell.length_a   1.000
_cell.length_b   1.000
_cell.length_c   1.000
_cell.angle_alpha   90.00
_cell.angle_beta   90.00
_cell.angle_gamma   90.00
#
_symmetry.space_group_name_H-M   'P 1'
#
loop_
_entity.id
_entity.type
_entity.pdbx_description
1 polymer ?
#
loop_
_entity_poly.entity_id
_entity_poly.type
_entity_poly.pdbx_seq_one_letter_code
_entity_poly.pdbx_strand_id
1 'polypeptide(L)' 'MIVVIDNYDSFTYNLVQYLGEMVDDVRVFRNDQTTPQDVLSMRPEAVVI' A
#
# COMPACT_ATOMS: atom_id res chain seq x y z
N MET A 1 -5.85 1.18 -8.34
CA MET A 1 -4.96 1.60 -7.24
C MET A 1 -4.96 0.55 -6.13
N ILE A 2 -3.78 0.04 -5.79
CA ILE A 2 -3.55 -0.80 -4.60
C ILE A 2 -2.89 0.07 -3.52
N VAL A 3 -3.36 -0.08 -2.28
CA VAL A 3 -2.70 0.52 -1.10
C VAL A 3 -1.97 -0.57 -0.32
N VAL A 4 -0.71 -0.32 0.00
CA VAL A 4 0.11 -1.17 0.86
C VAL A 4 0.34 -0.43 2.19
N ILE A 5 -0.02 -1.07 3.30
CA ILE A 5 0.26 -0.59 4.65
C ILE A 5 1.54 -1.27 5.13
N ASP A 6 2.61 -0.48 5.26
CA ASP A 6 3.92 -0.96 5.68
C ASP A 6 4.04 -0.88 7.21
N ASN A 7 4.15 -2.04 7.85
CA ASN A 7 4.39 -2.19 9.29
C ASN A 7 5.88 -2.11 9.66
N TYR A 8 6.71 -1.45 8.86
CA TYR A 8 8.18 -1.47 9.00
C TYR A 8 8.78 -2.84 8.76
N ASP A 9 8.18 -3.59 7.82
CA ASP A 9 8.66 -4.90 7.42
C ASP A 9 9.81 -4.78 6.40
N SER A 10 10.80 -5.66 6.52
CA SER A 10 11.96 -5.67 5.63
C SER A 10 11.62 -6.12 4.21
N PHE A 11 10.49 -6.80 4.01
CA PHE A 11 10.06 -7.29 2.70
C PHE A 11 9.10 -6.37 1.95
N THR A 12 8.62 -5.28 2.57
CA THR A 12 7.68 -4.35 1.91
C THR A 12 8.23 -3.87 0.55
N TYR A 13 9.52 -3.58 0.48
CA TYR A 13 10.16 -3.11 -0.75
C TYR A 13 10.09 -4.17 -1.87
N ASN A 14 10.37 -5.43 -1.57
CA ASN A 14 10.29 -6.53 -2.52
C ASN A 14 8.86 -6.73 -3.03
N LEU A 15 7.88 -6.69 -2.13
CA LEU A 15 6.46 -6.79 -2.50
C LEU A 15 6.04 -5.65 -3.41
N VAL A 16 6.38 -4.41 -3.07
CA VAL A 16 6.01 -3.22 -3.84
C VAL A 16 6.67 -3.22 -5.23
N GLN A 17 7.92 -3.68 -5.35
CA GLN A 17 8.55 -3.88 -6.66
C GLN A 17 7.75 -4.87 -7.52
N TYR A 18 7.42 -6.04 -6.97
CA TYR A 18 6.67 -7.05 -7.70
C TYR A 18 5.26 -6.59 -8.09
N LEU A 19 4.56 -5.87 -7.21
CA LEU A 19 3.27 -5.25 -7.52
C LEU A 19 3.39 -4.19 -8.61
N GLY A 20 4.45 -3.38 -8.58
CA GLY A 20 4.70 -2.32 -9.58
C GLY A 20 4.99 -2.84 -10.99
N GLU A 21 5.32 -4.12 -11.16
CA GLU A 21 5.43 -4.77 -12.48
C GLU A 21 4.06 -5.06 -13.11
N MET A 22 3.00 -5.18 -12.31
CA MET A 22 1.66 -5.60 -12.76
C MET A 22 0.58 -4.52 -12.58
N VAL A 23 0.82 -3.53 -11.71
CA VAL A 23 -0.18 -2.53 -11.29
C VAL A 23 0.42 -1.13 -11.39
N ASP A 24 -0.20 -0.28 -12.20
CA ASP A 24 0.30 1.07 -12.52
C ASP A 24 0.20 2.08 -11.35
N ASP A 25 -0.66 1.85 -10.36
CA ASP A 25 -0.87 2.74 -9.21
C ASP A 25 -0.83 1.94 -7.90
N VAL A 26 0.35 1.90 -7.29
CA VAL A 26 0.62 1.34 -5.96
C VAL A 26 1.05 2.46 -5.03
N ARG A 27 0.34 2.62 -3.91
CA ARG A 27 0.66 3.62 -2.87
C ARG A 27 1.01 2.95 -1.57
N VAL A 28 2.10 3.38 -0.95
CA VAL A 28 2.61 2.78 0.30
C VAL A 28 2.50 3.81 1.43
N PHE A 29 1.93 3.41 2.55
CA PHE A 29 1.86 4.23 3.77
C PHE A 29 2.40 3.43 4.95
N ARG A 30 3.10 4.09 5.88
CA ARG A 30 3.38 3.45 7.18
C ARG A 30 2.09 3.32 7.97
N ASN A 31 1.98 2.27 8.78
CA ASN A 31 0.79 1.98 9.58
C ASN A 31 0.37 3.11 10.53
N ASP A 32 1.31 3.99 10.90
CA ASP A 32 1.14 5.11 11.81
C ASP A 32 1.13 6.49 11.10
N GLN A 33 1.24 6.50 9.77
CA GLN A 33 1.25 7.72 8.95
C GLN A 33 -0.02 7.94 8.14
N THR A 34 -1.02 7.08 8.31
CA THR A 34 -2.33 7.21 7.65
C THR A 34 -3.45 6.72 8.58
N THR A 35 -4.69 7.05 8.26
CA THR A 35 -5.87 6.50 8.94
C THR A 35 -6.66 5.60 7.99
N PRO A 36 -7.43 4.63 8.50
CA PRO A 36 -8.35 3.85 7.67
C PRO A 36 -9.31 4.73 6.85
N GLN A 37 -9.77 5.85 7.41
CA GLN A 37 -10.63 6.81 6.72
C GLN A 37 -9.93 7.46 5.52
N ASP A 38 -8.65 7.85 5.69
CA ASP A 38 -7.86 8.41 4.58
C ASP A 38 -7.70 7.37 3.46
N VAL A 39 -7.34 6.14 3.80
CA VAL A 39 -7.21 5.04 2.83
C VAL A 39 -8.52 4.76 2.10
N LEU A 40 -9.64 4.66 2.82
CA LEU A 40 -10.96 4.43 2.21
C LEU A 40 -11.40 5.59 1.31
N SER A 41 -11.04 6.83 1.66
CA SER A 41 -11.37 8.01 0.84
C SER A 41 -10.70 7.99 -0.54
N MET A 42 -9.57 7.29 -0.67
CA MET A 42 -8.88 7.09 -1.93
C MET A 42 -9.55 6.04 -2.83
N ARG A 43 -10.52 5.28 -2.29
CA ARG A 43 -11.25 4.20 -2.98
C ARG A 43 -10.30 3.16 -3.63
N PRO A 44 -9.39 2.54 -2.87
CA PRO A 44 -8.51 1.49 -3.39
C PRO A 44 -9.31 0.28 -3.88
N GLU A 45 -8.77 -0.41 -4.88
CA GLU A 45 -9.31 -1.69 -5.36
C GLU A 45 -8.98 -2.83 -4.38
N ALA A 46 -7.81 -2.74 -3.74
CA ALA A 46 -7.36 -3.67 -2.72
C ALA A 46 -6.42 -2.98 -1.72
N VAL A 47 -6.36 -3.52 -0.51
CA VAL A 47 -5.42 -3.14 0.54
C VAL A 47 -4.59 -4.35 0.94
N VAL A 48 -3.27 -4.18 1.01
CA VAL A 48 -2.32 -5.17 1.53
C VAL A 48 -1.73 -4.63 2.83
N ILE A 49 -1.63 -5.46 3.88
CA ILE A 49 -1.16 -5.10 5.23
C ILE A 49 -0.02 -6.02 5.64
#